data_AF-A0A0K2UD70-F1
#
_entry.id   AF-A0A0K2UD70-F1
#
_cell.length_a   1.000
_cell.length_b   1.000
_cell.length_c   1.000
_cell.angle_alpha   90.00
_cell.angle_beta   90.00
_cell.angle_gamma   90.00
#
_symmetry.space_group_name_H-M   'P 1'
#
loop_
_entity.id
_entity.type
_entity.pdbx_description
1 polymer ?
#
loop_
_entity_poly.entity_id
_entity_poly.type
_entity_poly.pdbx_seq_one_letter_code
_entity_poly.pdbx_strand_id
1 'polypeptide(L)'
;MFINMMINVVKPWMNEVANGKPYIFQQDGPPAQNAKRIQEWYRQNLPYFWVIEIWLSSTHELNPLDLYVWVVAERDTNSNPHNIKTSLITSIMEEFIHISRKDIM
;
A
#
# COMPACT_ATOMS: atom_id res chain seq x y z
N MET A 1 -3.20 -0.81 16.52
CA MET A 1 -3.74 -1.52 15.34
C MET A 1 -3.10 -1.02 14.05
N PHE A 2 -3.34 0.22 13.61
CA PHE A 2 -2.70 0.78 12.41
C PHE A 2 -1.25 1.26 12.62
N ILE A 3 -0.98 2.03 13.68
CA ILE A 3 0.39 2.53 13.96
C ILE A 3 1.42 1.39 14.13
N ASN A 4 1.00 0.24 14.66
CA ASN A 4 1.88 -0.92 14.81
C ASN A 4 2.28 -1.51 13.44
N MET A 5 1.37 -1.49 12.46
CA MET A 5 1.68 -1.89 11.09
C MET A 5 2.71 -0.92 10.47
N MET A 6 2.54 0.38 10.69
CA MET A 6 3.49 1.39 10.22
C MET A 6 4.89 1.20 10.83
N ILE A 7 4.95 0.97 12.15
CA ILE A 7 6.22 0.82 12.88
C ILE A 7 6.92 -0.50 12.54
N ASN A 8 6.18 -1.61 12.53
CA ASN A 8 6.79 -2.94 12.51
C ASN A 8 6.96 -3.51 11.09
N VAL A 9 6.25 -2.99 10.10
CA VAL A 9 6.25 -3.54 8.74
C VAL A 9 6.60 -2.46 7.71
N VAL A 10 5.78 -1.41 7.61
CA VAL A 10 5.90 -0.44 6.50
C VAL A 10 7.21 0.33 6.57
N LYS A 11 7.57 0.92 7.71
CA LYS A 11 8.79 1.72 7.82
C LYS A 11 10.08 0.90 7.64
N PRO A 12 10.23 -0.28 8.28
CA PRO A 12 11.37 -1.15 8.03
C PRO A 12 11.51 -1.52 6.56
N TRP A 13 10.41 -1.94 5.91
CA TRP A 13 10.42 -2.32 4.50
C TRP A 13 10.75 -1.14 3.58
N MET A 14 10.19 0.05 3.83
CA MET A 14 10.51 1.25 3.05
C MET A 14 11.99 1.65 3.18
N ASN A 15 12.59 1.51 4.37
CA ASN A 15 14.02 1.79 4.55
C ASN A 15 14.89 0.84 3.72
N GLU A 16 14.51 -0.44 3.64
CA GLU A 16 15.19 -1.44 2.82
C GLU A 16 15.04 -1.12 1.32
N VAL A 17 13.80 -0.95 0.84
CA VAL A 17 13.50 -0.73 -0.58
C VAL A 17 14.06 0.59 -1.09
N ALA A 18 13.96 1.66 -0.30
CA ALA A 18 14.49 2.97 -0.68
C ALA A 18 16.02 3.00 -0.68
N ASN A 19 16.68 2.08 0.06
CA ASN A 19 18.12 1.96 0.13
C ASN A 19 18.82 3.32 0.37
N GLY A 20 18.33 4.05 1.38
CA GLY A 20 18.83 5.38 1.77
C GLY A 20 18.35 6.55 0.90
N LYS A 21 17.59 6.31 -0.18
CA LYS A 21 17.01 7.40 -1.00
C LYS A 21 15.77 8.01 -0.33
N PRO A 22 15.53 9.32 -0.50
CA PRO A 22 14.27 9.92 -0.08
C PRO A 22 13.10 9.36 -0.89
N TYR A 23 11.92 9.25 -0.26
CA TYR A 23 10.69 8.79 -0.88
C TYR A 23 9.50 9.63 -0.39
N ILE A 24 8.39 9.59 -1.13
CA ILE A 24 7.12 10.16 -0.70
C ILE A 24 6.19 9.02 -0.37
N PHE A 25 5.66 9.01 0.85
CA PHE A 25 4.64 8.04 1.27
C PHE A 25 3.24 8.55 0.89
N GLN A 26 2.50 7.72 0.16
CA GLN A 26 1.11 7.97 -0.22
C GLN A 26 0.22 6.87 0.37
N GLN A 27 -0.92 7.26 0.89
CA GLN A 27 -1.96 6.33 1.34
C GLN A 27 -3.34 6.97 1.14
N ASP A 28 -4.36 6.13 0.97
CA ASP A 28 -5.76 6.58 0.96
C ASP A 28 -6.13 7.21 2.31
N GLY A 29 -7.18 8.02 2.38
CA GLY A 29 -7.47 8.86 3.56
C GLY A 29 -8.55 8.35 4.53
N PRO A 30 -8.69 7.05 4.90
CA PRO A 30 -9.71 6.62 5.84
C PRO A 30 -9.45 7.16 7.26
N PRO A 31 -10.49 7.28 8.10
CA PRO A 31 -10.44 8.02 9.37
C PRO A 31 -9.32 7.60 10.34
N ALA A 32 -8.92 6.33 10.34
CA ALA A 32 -7.87 5.81 11.22
C ALA A 32 -6.47 6.38 10.93
N GLN A 33 -6.22 6.77 9.69
CA GLN A 33 -4.94 7.34 9.24
C GLN A 33 -4.88 8.87 9.45
N ASN A 34 -6.04 9.48 9.67
CA ASN A 34 -6.22 10.92 9.92
C ASN A 34 -6.14 11.26 11.41
N ALA A 35 -6.01 10.25 12.28
CA ALA A 35 -5.82 10.47 13.69
C ALA A 35 -4.54 11.30 13.90
N LYS A 36 -4.62 12.37 14.71
CA LYS A 36 -3.49 13.29 14.99
C LYS A 36 -2.20 12.55 15.35
N ARG A 37 -2.32 11.44 16.10
CA ARG A 37 -1.19 10.59 16.49
C ARG A 37 -0.45 9.96 15.29
N ILE A 38 -1.17 9.56 14.26
CA ILE A 38 -0.58 8.98 13.04
C ILE A 38 0.11 10.05 12.22
N GLN A 39 -0.55 11.20 12.03
CA GLN A 39 0.02 12.33 11.31
C GLN A 39 1.30 12.85 11.97
N GLU A 40 1.31 12.94 13.30
CA GLU A 40 2.52 13.32 14.04
C GLU A 40 3.63 12.28 13.88
N TRP A 41 3.29 10.99 13.92
CA TRP A 41 4.25 9.93 13.66
C TRP A 41 4.82 10.01 12.23
N TYR A 42 4.00 10.31 11.21
CA TYR A 42 4.49 10.51 9.84
C TYR A 42 5.50 11.65 9.75
N ARG A 43 5.21 12.82 10.32
CA ARG A 43 6.13 13.96 10.34
C ARG A 43 7.48 13.66 10.98
N GLN A 44 7.47 12.81 12.01
CA GLN A 44 8.69 12.46 12.75
C GLN A 44 9.49 11.33 12.10
N ASN A 45 8.86 10.44 11.33
CA ASN A 45 9.46 9.17 10.91
C ASN A 45 9.58 8.97 9.40
N LEU A 46 8.85 9.74 8.59
CA LEU A 46 8.89 9.63 7.12
C LEU A 46 9.61 10.85 6.52
N PRO A 47 10.42 10.65 5.47
CA PRO A 47 11.11 11.76 4.82
C PRO A 47 10.11 12.75 4.19
N TYR A 48 9.13 12.22 3.45
CA TYR A 48 8.01 12.98 2.90
C TYR A 48 6.76 12.10 2.90
N PHE A 49 5.58 12.71 3.02
CA PHE A 49 4.30 12.04 2.88
C PHE A 49 3.26 13.00 2.35
N TRP A 50 2.23 12.49 1.66
CA TRP A 50 1.09 13.31 1.28
C TRP A 50 0.19 13.53 2.48
N VAL A 51 0.06 14.80 2.86
CA VAL A 51 -0.92 15.22 3.86
C VAL A 51 -2.33 15.09 3.27
N ILE A 52 -3.31 14.91 4.13
CA ILE A 52 -4.70 14.64 3.73
C ILE A 52 -5.27 15.75 2.82
N GLU A 53 -4.81 16.99 2.96
CA GLU A 53 -5.26 18.12 2.17
C GLU A 53 -4.81 18.02 0.69
N ILE A 54 -3.75 17.25 0.41
CA ILE A 54 -3.26 16.99 -0.95
C ILE A 54 -4.05 15.83 -1.58
N TRP A 55 -4.47 14.85 -0.78
CA TRP A 55 -5.21 13.69 -1.24
C TRP A 55 -6.71 13.96 -1.25
N LEU A 56 -7.23 14.37 -2.41
CA LEU A 56 -8.67 14.63 -2.57
C LEU A 56 -9.47 13.34 -2.38
N SER A 57 -10.41 13.36 -1.43
CA SER A 57 -11.23 12.22 -1.01
C SER A 57 -12.05 11.55 -2.13
N SER A 58 -12.15 12.19 -3.30
CA SER A 58 -12.89 11.71 -4.48
C SER A 58 -12.02 11.04 -5.55
N THR A 59 -10.73 10.81 -5.31
CA THR A 59 -9.78 10.43 -6.38
C THR A 59 -9.28 8.98 -6.30
N HIS A 60 -10.21 8.02 -6.28
CA HIS A 60 -9.86 6.58 -6.43
C HIS A 60 -8.99 6.33 -7.68
N GLU A 61 -9.24 7.06 -8.76
CA GLU A 61 -8.48 6.97 -10.01
C GLU A 61 -7.01 7.41 -9.90
N LEU A 62 -6.62 8.08 -8.82
CA LEU A 62 -5.24 8.56 -8.62
C LEU A 62 -4.40 7.62 -7.77
N ASN A 63 -4.98 6.55 -7.18
CA ASN A 63 -4.20 5.57 -6.44
C ASN A 63 -3.71 4.49 -7.42
N PRO A 64 -2.40 4.37 -7.70
CA PRO A 64 -1.90 3.33 -8.59
C PRO A 64 -2.25 1.91 -8.12
N LEU A 65 -2.43 1.73 -6.80
CA LEU A 65 -2.87 0.45 -6.25
C LEU A 65 -4.30 0.12 -6.70
N ASP A 66 -5.24 1.04 -6.56
CA ASP A 66 -6.65 0.82 -6.91
C ASP A 66 -6.86 0.84 -8.43
N LEU A 67 -6.11 1.67 -9.16
CA LEU A 67 -6.22 1.78 -10.61
C LEU A 67 -5.70 0.53 -11.35
N TYR A 68 -4.62 -0.08 -10.86
CA TYR A 68 -3.92 -1.12 -11.59
C TYR A 68 -3.62 -2.37 -10.75
N VAL A 69 -2.87 -2.24 -9.65
CA VAL A 69 -2.34 -3.40 -8.93
C VAL A 69 -3.45 -4.33 -8.43
N TRP A 70 -4.49 -3.77 -7.81
CA TRP A 70 -5.62 -4.55 -7.32
C TRP A 70 -6.44 -5.17 -8.45
N VAL A 71 -6.63 -4.45 -9.57
CA VAL A 71 -7.36 -4.95 -10.74
C VAL A 71 -6.64 -6.16 -11.36
N VAL A 72 -5.32 -6.08 -11.51
CA VAL A 72 -4.51 -7.18 -12.05
C VAL A 72 -4.52 -8.36 -11.08
N ALA A 73 -4.25 -8.12 -9.80
CA ALA A 73 -4.23 -9.17 -8.79
C ALA A 73 -5.60 -9.88 -8.69
N GLU A 74 -6.71 -9.13 -8.72
CA GLU A 74 -8.06 -9.69 -8.69
C GLU A 74 -8.35 -10.53 -9.94
N ARG A 75 -8.06 -10.00 -11.14
CA ARG A 75 -8.26 -10.71 -12.41
C ARG A 75 -7.52 -12.04 -12.43
N ASP A 76 -6.24 -12.03 -12.06
CA ASP A 76 -5.36 -13.18 -12.22
C ASP A 76 -5.60 -14.21 -11.11
N THR A 77 -5.81 -13.77 -9.86
CA THR A 77 -6.22 -14.66 -8.77
C THR A 77 -7.55 -15.35 -9.10
N ASN A 78 -8.56 -14.59 -9.52
CA ASN A 78 -9.90 -15.13 -9.78
C ASN A 78 -10.03 -15.85 -11.13
N SER A 79 -8.94 -16.00 -11.90
CA SER A 79 -8.92 -16.86 -13.09
C SER A 79 -9.18 -18.34 -12.74
N ASN A 80 -9.00 -18.71 -11.47
CA ASN A 80 -9.31 -20.02 -10.93
C ASN A 80 -10.20 -19.92 -9.68
N PRO A 81 -11.13 -20.86 -9.45
CA PRO A 81 -11.95 -20.87 -8.25
C PRO A 81 -11.15 -21.32 -7.02
N HIS A 82 -11.38 -20.65 -5.88
CA HIS A 82 -10.79 -21.01 -4.58
C HIS A 82 -11.87 -21.51 -3.63
N ASN A 83 -11.71 -22.74 -3.13
CA ASN A 83 -12.67 -23.37 -2.22
C ASN A 83 -12.33 -23.18 -0.73
N ILE A 84 -11.12 -22.69 -0.42
CA ILE A 84 -10.66 -22.42 0.94
C ILE A 84 -9.86 -21.13 1.01
N LYS A 85 -9.93 -20.45 2.16
CA LYS A 85 -9.24 -19.19 2.42
C LYS A 85 -7.73 -19.29 2.17
N THR A 86 -7.09 -20.39 2.56
CA THR A 86 -5.65 -20.57 2.39
C THR A 86 -5.26 -20.59 0.91
N SER A 87 -6.02 -21.27 0.06
CA SER A 87 -5.77 -21.31 -1.39
C SER A 87 -5.88 -19.91 -1.99
N LEU A 88 -6.87 -19.12 -1.57
CA LEU A 88 -7.00 -17.73 -2.00
C LEU A 88 -5.80 -16.88 -1.56
N ILE A 89 -5.39 -16.97 -0.28
CA ILE A 89 -4.23 -16.22 0.23
C ILE A 89 -2.96 -16.58 -0.54
N THR A 90 -2.69 -17.87 -0.74
CA THR A 90 -1.51 -18.33 -1.48
C THR A 90 -1.52 -17.78 -2.90
N SER A 91 -2.65 -17.83 -3.59
CA SER A 91 -2.77 -17.34 -4.96
C SER A 91 -2.53 -15.83 -5.04
N ILE A 92 -3.13 -15.04 -4.13
CA ILE A 92 -2.85 -13.59 -4.04
C ILE A 92 -1.36 -13.32 -3.82
N MET A 93 -0.72 -14.06 -2.91
CA MET A 93 0.71 -13.87 -2.64
C MET A 93 1.58 -14.21 -3.86
N GLU A 94 1.23 -15.26 -4.59
CA GLU A 94 1.90 -15.65 -5.83
C GLU A 94 1.72 -14.58 -6.90
N GLU A 95 0.51 -14.08 -7.13
CA GLU A 95 0.27 -13.01 -8.11
C GLU A 95 1.10 -11.77 -7.80
N PHE A 96 1.13 -11.30 -6.55
CA PHE A 96 1.93 -10.15 -6.15
C PHE A 96 3.44 -10.31 -6.35
N ILE A 97 3.97 -11.55 -6.33
CA ILE A 97 5.37 -11.83 -6.65
C ILE A 97 5.62 -11.74 -8.17
N HIS A 98 4.61 -12.08 -8.98
CA HIS A 98 4.70 -12.10 -10.44
C HIS A 98 4.39 -10.77 -11.12
N ILE A 99 3.74 -9.81 -10.44
CA ILE A 99 3.54 -8.47 -11.00
C ILE A 99 4.91 -7.86 -11.33
N SER A 100 5.16 -7.65 -12.62
CA SER A 100 6.43 -7.14 -13.13
C SER A 100 6.67 -5.72 -12.63
N ARG A 101 7.90 -5.44 -12.19
CA ARG A 101 8.29 -4.06 -11.80
C ARG A 101 8.13 -3.06 -12.93
N LYS A 102 8.24 -3.50 -14.20
CA LYS A 102 8.05 -2.62 -15.37
C LYS A 102 6.59 -2.22 -15.56
N ASP A 103 5.66 -2.93 -14.92
CA ASP A 103 4.23 -2.70 -15.04
C ASP A 103 3.73 -1.77 -13.91
N ILE A 104 4.58 -1.51 -12.91
CA ILE A 104 4.30 -0.66 -11.73
C ILE A 104 5.07 0.68 -11.82
N MET A 105 6.07 0.81 -12.70
CA MET A 105 6.97 1.97 -12.82
C MET A 105 6.77 2.78 -14.09
#